data_AF-A0A9X5HE59-F1
#
_entry.id   AF-A0A9X5HE59-F1
#
_cell.length_a   1.000
_cell.length_b   1.000
_cell.length_c   1.000
_cell.angle_alpha   90.00
_cell.angle_beta   90.00
_cell.angle_gamma   90.00
#
_symmetry.space_group_name_H-M   'P 1'
#
loop_
_entity.id
_entity.type
_entity.pdbx_description
1 polymer ?
#
loop_
_entity_poly.entity_id
_entity_poly.type
_entity_poly.pdbx_seq_one_letter_code
_entity_poly.pdbx_strand_id
1 'polypeptide(L)' 'MTGTVTHDPPPGGNRPGAPLIVTEDTGLLDDLLRLCAAAGATPEVHHGLSGPRGSWEAAPLVLVGDDAARRARG' A
#
# COMPACT_ATOMS: atom_id res chain seq x y z
N MET A 1 -19.02 13.68 10.47
CA MET A 1 -19.27 12.23 10.53
C MET A 1 -18.07 11.53 9.90
N THR A 2 -16.97 11.41 10.64
CA THR A 2 -15.72 10.82 10.15
C THR A 2 -15.50 9.54 10.94
N GLY A 3 -15.88 8.41 10.36
CA GLY A 3 -15.54 7.11 10.93
C GLY A 3 -14.04 6.89 10.79
N THR A 4 -13.33 6.80 11.91
CA THR A 4 -11.97 6.25 11.94
C THR A 4 -12.08 4.77 11.56
N VAL A 5 -11.74 4.46 10.30
CA VAL A 5 -11.62 3.08 9.84
C VAL A 5 -10.28 2.56 10.36
N THR A 6 -10.26 2.13 11.61
CA THR A 6 -9.18 1.30 12.13
C THR A 6 -9.43 -0.10 11.59
N HIS A 7 -8.70 -0.48 10.53
CA HIS A 7 -8.70 -1.85 10.06
C HIS A 7 -8.07 -2.73 11.15
N ASP A 8 -8.89 -3.36 11.97
CA ASP A 8 -8.47 -4.37 12.94
C ASP A 8 -8.23 -5.69 12.17
N PRO A 9 -6.98 -6.18 12.07
CA PRO A 9 -6.72 -7.43 11.38
C PRO A 9 -7.36 -8.61 12.16
N PRO A 10 -8.03 -9.56 11.48
CA PRO A 10 -8.62 -10.71 12.17
C PRO A 10 -7.53 -11.53 12.89
N PRO A 11 -7.78 -11.98 14.14
CA PRO A 11 -6.81 -12.76 14.90
C PRO A 11 -6.80 -14.20 14.36
N GLY A 12 -5.94 -14.45 13.37
CA GLY A 12 -5.88 -15.75 12.69
C GLY A 12 -4.62 -15.95 11.84
N GLY A 13 -3.47 -16.10 12.50
CA GLY A 13 -2.34 -16.94 12.06
C GLY A 13 -1.96 -17.02 10.57
N ASN A 14 -1.57 -15.91 9.95
CA ASN A 14 -0.51 -15.86 8.94
C ASN A 14 -0.02 -14.41 8.89
N ARG A 15 1.27 -14.18 8.64
CA ARG A 15 1.84 -12.82 8.63
C ARG A 15 0.97 -11.94 7.70
N PRO A 16 0.39 -10.81 8.17
CA PRO A 16 -0.37 -9.94 7.27
C PRO A 16 0.55 -9.60 6.10
N GLY A 17 0.05 -9.73 4.87
CA GLY A 17 0.84 -9.43 3.67
C GLY A 17 1.47 -8.03 3.78
N ALA A 18 2.57 -7.81 3.08
CA ALA A 18 3.18 -6.48 3.06
C ALA A 18 2.18 -5.46 2.47
N PRO A 19 2.03 -4.25 3.05
CA PRO A 19 1.30 -3.17 2.39
C PRO A 19 1.92 -2.88 1.03
N LEU A 20 1.11 -2.78 -0.01
CA LEU A 20 1.57 -2.50 -1.37
C LEU A 20 1.49 -1.00 -1.63
N ILE A 21 2.61 -0.38 -2.00
CA ILE A 21 2.70 1.03 -2.38
C ILE A 21 2.96 1.12 -3.88
N VAL A 22 2.07 1.77 -4.63
CA VAL A 22 2.20 1.99 -6.07
C VAL A 22 2.35 3.49 -6.33
N THR A 23 3.58 3.94 -6.58
CA THR A 23 3.90 5.35 -6.82
C THR A 23 5.26 5.49 -7.52
N GLU A 24 5.37 6.42 -8.48
CA GLU A 24 6.64 6.92 -9.00
C GLU A 24 7.08 8.21 -8.30
N ASP A 25 6.20 8.83 -7.52
CA ASP A 25 6.53 10.00 -6.70
C ASP A 25 7.41 9.60 -5.51
N THR A 26 8.68 10.02 -5.57
CA THR A 26 9.69 9.75 -4.53
C THR A 26 9.47 10.51 -3.24
N GLY A 27 8.84 11.69 -3.28
CA GLY A 27 8.53 12.47 -2.08
C GLY A 27 7.38 11.82 -1.31
N LEU A 28 6.31 11.45 -2.02
CA LEU A 28 5.22 10.67 -1.44
C LEU A 28 5.72 9.32 -0.91
N LEU A 29 6.62 8.65 -1.64
CA LEU A 29 7.18 7.38 -1.21
C LEU A 29 7.91 7.49 0.13
N ASP A 30 8.75 8.49 0.34
CA ASP A 30 9.47 8.69 1.60
C ASP A 30 8.50 8.86 2.78
N ASP A 31 7.44 9.66 2.58
CA ASP A 31 6.39 9.85 3.59
C ASP A 31 5.64 8.55 3.91
N LEU A 32 5.30 7.76 2.90
CA LEU A 32 4.61 6.47 3.08
C LEU A 32 5.52 5.42 3.72
N LEU A 33 6.80 5.35 3.35
CA LEU A 33 7.78 4.49 3.99
C LEU A 33 7.95 4.85 5.47
N ARG A 34 8.01 6.15 5.78
CA ARG A 34 8.07 6.65 7.16
C ARG A 34 6.81 6.27 7.96
N LEU A 35 5.64 6.35 7.35
CA LEU A 35 4.38 5.91 7.98
C LEU A 35 4.38 4.40 8.26
N CYS A 36 4.80 3.59 7.29
CA CYS A 36 4.89 2.13 7.47
C CYS A 36 5.90 1.76 8.56
N ALA A 37 7.05 2.43 8.61
CA ALA A 37 8.03 2.25 9.67
C ALA A 37 7.45 2.58 11.05
N ALA A 38 6.68 3.67 11.17
CA ALA A 38 5.99 4.02 12.40
C ALA A 38 4.94 2.98 12.82
N ALA A 39 4.32 2.30 11.85
CA ALA A 39 3.37 1.21 12.07
C ALA A 39 4.02 -0.18 12.26
N GLY A 40 5.36 -0.30 12.13
CA GLY A 40 6.07 -1.58 12.18
C GLY A 40 5.79 -2.50 10.99
N ALA A 41 5.37 -1.94 9.85
CA ALA A 41 5.07 -2.67 8.63
C ALA A 41 6.18 -2.50 7.59
N THR A 42 6.49 -3.56 6.85
CA THR A 42 7.42 -3.51 5.71
C THR A 42 6.60 -3.52 4.42
N PRO A 43 6.52 -2.41 3.68
CA PRO A 43 5.74 -2.34 2.45
C PRO A 43 6.51 -2.89 1.23
N GLU A 44 5.77 -3.39 0.25
CA GLU A 44 6.24 -3.69 -1.10
C GLU A 44 6.01 -2.46 -2.00
N VAL A 45 7.03 -2.01 -2.74
CA VAL A 45 6.96 -0.77 -3.54
C VAL A 45 7.02 -1.09 -5.03
N HIS A 46 6.07 -0.54 -5.78
CA HIS A 46 5.99 -0.66 -7.23
C HIS A 46 5.94 0.73 -7.88
N HIS A 47 6.92 1.00 -8.74
CA HIS A 47 7.02 2.27 -9.49
C HIS A 47 6.18 2.28 -10.78
N GLY A 48 4.97 1.72 -10.72
CA GLY A 48 4.07 1.63 -11.86
C GLY A 48 3.05 0.48 -11.75
N LEU A 49 2.09 0.46 -12.67
CA LEU A 49 1.00 -0.54 -12.69
C LEU A 49 1.43 -1.93 -13.17
N SER A 50 2.66 -2.09 -13.67
CA SER A 50 3.20 -3.34 -14.18
C SER A 50 3.72 -4.28 -13.08
N GLY A 51 3.02 -4.36 -11.95
CA GLY A 51 3.34 -5.28 -10.87
C GLY A 51 2.94 -6.73 -11.20
N PRO A 52 3.51 -7.73 -10.49
CA PRO A 52 3.03 -9.12 -10.56
C PRO A 52 1.53 -9.15 -10.25
N ARG A 53 0.72 -9.78 -11.10
CA ARG A 53 -0.75 -9.77 -11.03
C ARG A 53 -1.32 -10.21 -9.66
N GLY A 54 -0.57 -10.97 -8.86
CA GLY A 54 -1.00 -11.43 -7.53
C GLY A 54 -0.62 -10.52 -6.35
N SER A 55 0.18 -9.47 -6.55
CA SER A 55 0.59 -8.55 -5.47
C SER A 55 -0.59 -7.74 -4.92
N TRP A 56 -1.51 -7.33 -5.79
CA TRP A 56 -2.71 -6.58 -5.41
C TRP A 56 -3.70 -7.42 -4.59
N GLU A 57 -3.82 -8.71 -4.90
CA GLU A 57 -4.75 -9.63 -4.22
C GLU A 57 -4.19 -10.13 -2.88
N ALA A 58 -2.86 -10.18 -2.74
CA ALA A 58 -2.18 -10.64 -1.53
C ALA A 58 -1.95 -9.51 -0.49
N ALA A 59 -2.00 -8.26 -0.92
CA ALA A 59 -1.74 -7.11 -0.04
C ALA A 59 -2.96 -6.80 0.85
N PRO A 60 -2.81 -6.71 2.18
CA PRO A 60 -3.90 -6.33 3.07
C PRO A 60 -4.27 -4.85 2.97
N LEU A 61 -3.37 -4.03 2.40
CA LEU A 61 -3.56 -2.62 2.15
C LEU A 61 -2.82 -2.25 0.86
N VAL A 62 -3.49 -1.53 -0.04
CA VAL A 62 -2.88 -0.98 -1.25
C VAL A 62 -2.97 0.54 -1.21
N LEU A 63 -1.81 1.20 -1.28
CA LEU A 63 -1.66 2.65 -1.34
C LEU A 63 -1.26 3.03 -2.77
N VAL A 64 -2.12 3.79 -3.46
CA VAL A 64 -1.89 4.22 -4.85
C VAL A 64 -1.69 5.72 -4.88
N GLY A 65 -0.52 6.16 -5.37
CA GLY A 65 -0.22 7.56 -5.63
C GLY A 65 -1.11 8.13 -6.74
N ASP A 66 -1.35 9.44 -6.70
CA ASP A 66 -2.17 10.15 -7.68
C ASP A 66 -1.56 10.11 -9.11
N ASP A 67 -0.23 10.04 -9.20
CA ASP A 67 0.52 9.78 -10.43
C ASP A 67 0.16 8.41 -11.05
N ALA A 68 0.15 7.35 -10.23
CA ALA A 68 -0.21 6.00 -10.68
C ALA A 68 -1.71 5.88 -10.97
N ALA A 69 -2.57 6.51 -10.15
CA ALA A 69 -4.02 6.53 -10.32
C ALA A 69 -4.45 7.19 -11.63
N ARG A 70 -3.79 8.29 -12.04
CA ARG A 70 -4.01 8.92 -13.34
C ARG A 70 -3.72 7.98 -14.50
N ARG A 71 -2.68 7.15 -14.39
CA ARG A 71 -2.32 6.17 -15.44
C ARG A 71 -3.23 4.95 -15.45
N ALA A 72 -3.86 4.62 -14.32
CA ALA A 72 -4.80 3.50 -14.22
C ALA A 72 -6.15 3.77 -14.90
N ARG A 73 -6.47 5.03 -15.22
CA ARG A 73 -7.71 5.41 -15.93
C ARG A 73 -7.63 5.26 -17.45
N GLY A 74 -6.58 4.62 -17.98
CA GLY A 74 -6.37 4.36 -19.41
C GLY A 74 -7.13 3.14 -19.92
#